data_AF-A0A4Q3WCS8-F1
#
_entry.id   AF-A0A4Q3WCS8-F1
#
_cell.length_a   1.000
_cell.length_b   1.000
_cell.length_c   1.000
_cell.angle_alpha   90.00
_cell.angle_beta   90.00
_cell.angle_gamma   90.00
#
_symmetry.space_group_name_H-M   'P 1'
#
loop_
_entity.id
_entity.type
_entity.pdbx_description
1 polymer ?
#
loop_
_entity_poly.entity_id
_entity_poly.type
_entity_poly.pdbx_seq_one_letter_code
_entity_poly.pdbx_strand_id
1 'polypeptide(L)'
;MSRIRYTLNEKVGDPKDWAYTWAMTDDVTLSSSCDFCGQDQQRLTYEVSREDETLWICQRCVGRYPVTGVLDGTRLDAATARVQI
;
A
#
# COMPACT_ATOMS: atom_id res chain seq x y z
N MET A 1 -16.76 -20.11 8.15
CA MET A 1 -15.78 -19.31 7.36
C MET A 1 -15.08 -18.34 8.30
N SER A 2 -13.81 -18.58 8.63
CA SER A 2 -13.04 -17.68 9.49
C SER A 2 -12.94 -16.30 8.84
N ARG A 3 -13.39 -15.26 9.56
CA ARG A 3 -13.15 -13.86 9.16
C ARG A 3 -11.64 -13.66 9.07
N ILE A 4 -11.11 -13.55 7.85
CA ILE A 4 -9.72 -13.15 7.63
C ILE A 4 -9.55 -11.79 8.32
N ARG A 5 -8.78 -11.77 9.43
CA ARG A 5 -8.46 -10.54 10.14
C ARG A 5 -7.39 -9.83 9.32
N TYR A 6 -7.75 -8.69 8.76
CA TYR A 6 -6.81 -7.75 8.16
C TYR A 6 -6.04 -7.07 9.29
N THR A 7 -5.07 -7.79 9.84
CA THR A 7 -4.13 -7.26 10.81
C THR A 7 -2.98 -6.63 10.02
N LEU A 8 -2.63 -5.40 10.39
CA LEU A 8 -1.46 -4.73 9.82
C LEU A 8 -0.22 -5.52 10.23
N ASN A 9 0.67 -5.80 9.28
CA ASN A 9 1.94 -6.47 9.57
C ASN A 9 2.80 -5.56 10.47
N GLU A 10 3.39 -6.13 11.52
CA GLU A 10 4.18 -5.40 12.52
C GLU A 10 5.33 -4.62 11.88
N LYS A 11 5.91 -5.14 10.80
CA LYS A 11 7.00 -4.49 10.05
C LYS A 11 6.61 -3.12 9.45
N VAL A 12 5.31 -2.87 9.26
CA VAL A 12 4.82 -1.64 8.63
C VAL A 12 4.94 -0.44 9.57
N GLY A 13 4.82 -0.62 10.89
CA GLY A 13 4.75 0.50 11.83
C GLY A 13 3.50 1.38 11.60
N ASP A 14 3.63 2.71 11.68
CA ASP A 14 2.53 3.64 11.38
C ASP A 14 2.36 3.81 9.86
N PRO A 15 1.19 3.46 9.28
CA PRO A 15 0.92 3.65 7.86
C PRO A 15 1.03 5.09 7.35
N LYS A 16 0.94 6.11 8.23
CA LYS A 16 1.05 7.53 7.84
C LYS A 16 2.46 7.94 7.43
N ASP A 17 3.45 7.18 7.87
CA ASP A 17 4.85 7.43 7.56
C ASP A 17 5.17 7.02 6.11
N TRP A 18 4.35 6.16 5.53
CA TRP A 18 4.48 5.69 4.15
C TRP A 18 3.88 6.69 3.15
N ALA A 19 4.52 6.78 2.00
CA ALA A 19 4.05 7.58 0.87
C ALA A 19 4.07 6.79 -0.44
N TYR A 20 3.06 6.96 -1.29
CA TYR A 20 3.04 6.37 -2.63
C TYR A 20 4.15 6.94 -3.51
N THR A 21 4.84 6.05 -4.23
CA THR A 21 5.82 6.41 -5.29
C THR A 21 5.16 6.52 -6.67
N TRP A 22 3.87 6.20 -6.76
CA TRP A 22 3.05 6.09 -7.98
C TRP A 22 3.42 4.94 -8.91
N ALA A 23 4.36 4.07 -8.52
CA ALA A 23 4.57 2.82 -9.20
C ALA A 23 3.45 1.83 -8.86
N MET A 24 2.97 1.12 -9.88
CA MET A 24 1.94 0.10 -9.78
C MET A 24 2.36 -1.16 -10.53
N THR A 25 2.04 -2.31 -9.98
CA THR A 25 2.21 -3.62 -10.62
C THR A 25 0.85 -4.27 -10.87
N ASP A 26 0.59 -4.70 -12.11
CA ASP A 26 -0.53 -5.59 -12.49
C ASP A 26 0.01 -7.02 -12.71
N ASP A 27 0.06 -7.79 -11.63
CA ASP A 27 0.47 -9.18 -11.64
C ASP A 27 -0.71 -10.11 -12.01
N VAL A 28 -0.83 -10.35 -13.31
CA VAL A 28 -1.83 -11.27 -13.88
C VAL A 28 -1.64 -12.74 -13.44
N THR A 29 -0.45 -13.10 -12.93
CA THR A 29 -0.17 -14.45 -12.45
C THR A 29 -0.63 -14.69 -11.01
N LEU A 30 -1.03 -13.61 -10.30
CA LEU A 30 -1.44 -13.64 -8.90
C LEU A 30 -0.38 -14.24 -7.98
N SER A 31 0.90 -13.93 -8.25
CA SER A 31 2.03 -14.33 -7.41
C SER A 31 2.37 -13.31 -6.32
N SER A 32 1.88 -12.07 -6.47
CA SER A 32 2.21 -10.95 -5.60
C SER A 32 1.50 -11.04 -4.24
N SER A 33 2.21 -10.62 -3.20
CA SER A 33 1.71 -10.51 -1.83
C SER A 33 1.65 -9.06 -1.37
N CYS A 34 0.70 -8.74 -0.50
CA CYS A 34 0.62 -7.43 0.15
C CYS A 34 1.50 -7.40 1.40
N ASP A 35 2.45 -6.48 1.48
CA ASP A 35 3.29 -6.32 2.65
C ASP A 35 2.55 -5.79 3.88
N PHE A 36 1.42 -5.09 3.66
CA PHE A 36 0.62 -4.50 4.74
C PHE A 36 -0.26 -5.51 5.46
N CYS A 37 -0.96 -6.37 4.73
CA CYS A 37 -1.88 -7.35 5.32
C CYS A 37 -1.42 -8.80 5.19
N GLY A 38 -0.28 -9.05 4.54
CA GLY A 38 0.27 -10.39 4.32
C GLY A 38 -0.60 -11.29 3.43
N GLN A 39 -1.54 -10.73 2.67
CA GLN A 39 -2.39 -11.52 1.76
C GLN A 39 -1.68 -11.73 0.42
N ASP A 40 -1.67 -12.97 -0.05
CA ASP A 40 -1.14 -13.36 -1.35
C ASP A 40 -2.17 -13.15 -2.47
N GLN A 41 -1.80 -13.50 -3.70
CA GLN A 41 -2.68 -13.48 -4.88
C GLN A 41 -3.25 -12.09 -5.19
N GLN A 42 -2.41 -11.07 -5.01
CA GLN A 42 -2.75 -9.70 -5.37
C GLN A 42 -2.50 -9.50 -6.86
N ARG A 43 -3.54 -9.06 -7.58
CA ARG A 43 -3.39 -8.63 -8.97
C ARG A 43 -2.77 -7.24 -9.05
N LEU A 44 -3.36 -6.28 -8.34
CA LEU A 44 -2.90 -4.89 -8.32
C LEU A 44 -2.23 -4.59 -6.99
N THR A 45 -0.98 -4.14 -7.07
CA THR A 45 -0.22 -3.60 -5.94
C THR A 45 0.40 -2.26 -6.30
N TYR A 46 0.54 -1.42 -5.29
CA TYR A 46 1.12 -0.09 -5.41
C TYR A 46 2.37 -0.03 -4.56
N GLU A 47 3.41 0.64 -5.04
CA GLU A 47 4.62 0.81 -4.27
C GLU A 47 4.46 2.00 -3.32
N VAL A 48 4.91 1.79 -2.09
CA VAL A 48 5.00 2.80 -1.05
C VAL A 48 6.40 2.82 -0.49
N SER A 49 6.89 4.01 -0.15
CA SER A 49 8.21 4.21 0.44
C SER A 49 8.13 4.90 1.79
N ARG A 50 9.05 4.55 2.69
CA ARG A 50 9.33 5.24 3.94
C ARG A 50 10.84 5.26 4.14
N GLU A 51 11.44 6.45 4.14
CA GLU A 51 12.90 6.61 4.21
C GLU A 51 13.60 5.77 3.12
N ASP A 52 14.43 4.80 3.49
CA ASP A 52 15.15 3.90 2.57
C ASP A 52 14.42 2.56 2.31
N GLU A 53 13.20 2.39 2.83
CA GLU A 53 12.41 1.17 2.68
C GLU A 53 11.30 1.33 1.62
N THR A 54 11.10 0.30 0.80
CA THR A 54 9.97 0.20 -0.13
C THR A 54 9.17 -1.08 0.13
N LEU A 55 7.84 -0.99 -0.02
CA LEU A 55 6.90 -2.11 0.14
C LEU A 55 5.79 -2.05 -0.92
N TRP A 56 5.11 -3.17 -1.12
CA TRP A 56 3.96 -3.28 -2.02
C TRP A 56 2.66 -3.42 -1.24
N ILE A 57 1.73 -2.49 -1.45
CA ILE A 57 0.43 -2.43 -0.81
C ILE A 57 -0.67 -2.82 -1.78
N CYS A 58 -1.59 -3.72 -1.39
CA CYS A 58 -2.72 -4.09 -2.24
C CYS A 58 -3.83 -3.04 -2.26
N GLN A 59 -4.68 -3.07 -3.30
CA GLN A 59 -5.82 -2.17 -3.47
C GLN A 59 -6.72 -2.07 -2.23
N ARG A 60 -6.90 -3.16 -1.48
CA ARG A 60 -7.71 -3.12 -0.25
C ARG A 60 -7.02 -2.36 0.88
N CYS A 61 -5.70 -2.49 1.02
CA CYS A 61 -4.94 -1.78 2.04
C CYS A 61 -4.80 -0.29 1.71
N VAL A 62 -4.76 0.07 0.42
CA VAL A 62 -4.84 1.46 -0.06
C VAL A 62 -6.09 2.17 0.48
N GLY A 63 -7.27 1.54 0.36
CA GLY A 63 -8.52 2.10 0.87
C GLY A 63 -8.64 2.12 2.40
N ARG A 64 -7.88 1.25 3.09
CA ARG A 64 -8.00 1.04 4.54
C ARG A 64 -7.08 1.94 5.35
N TYR A 65 -5.82 2.08 4.93
CA TYR A 65 -4.79 2.73 5.74
C TYR A 65 -4.49 4.15 5.24
N PRO A 66 -4.13 5.08 6.14
CA PRO A 66 -3.88 6.47 5.80
C PRO A 66 -2.47 6.67 5.21
N VAL A 67 -2.18 6.03 4.08
CA VAL A 67 -0.92 6.23 3.34
C VAL A 67 -0.98 7.57 2.62
N THR A 68 0.09 8.35 2.72
CA THR A 68 0.20 9.67 2.05
C THR A 68 0.73 9.51 0.62
N GLY A 69 0.85 10.58 -0.14
CA GLY A 69 1.50 10.56 -1.45
C GLY A 69 2.52 11.67 -1.55
N VAL A 70 3.53 11.52 -2.41
CA VAL A 70 4.39 12.65 -2.78
C VAL A 70 4.27 12.86 -4.28
N LEU A 71 3.62 13.94 -4.70
CA LEU A 71 3.46 14.30 -6.11
C LEU A 71 4.18 15.63 -6.38
N ASP A 72 5.07 15.66 -7.37
CA ASP A 72 5.86 16.84 -7.72
C ASP A 72 6.57 17.50 -6.51
N GLY A 73 7.09 16.67 -5.59
CA GLY A 73 7.75 17.12 -4.36
C GLY A 73 6.81 17.63 -3.25
N THR A 74 5.49 17.62 -3.48
CA THR A 74 4.48 18.01 -2.48
C THR A 74 3.91 16.77 -1.80
N ARG A 75 3.93 16.75 -0.46
CA ARG A 75 3.26 15.71 0.32
C ARG A 75 1.74 15.93 0.28
N LEU A 76 1.04 15.01 -0.36
CA LEU A 76 -0.41 14.94 -0.38
C LEU A 76 -0.92 14.31 0.91
N ASP A 77 -2.07 14.79 1.39
CA ASP A 77 -2.80 14.05 2.42
C ASP A 77 -3.34 12.72 1.87
N ALA A 78 -3.70 11.81 2.77
CA ALA A 78 -4.16 10.47 2.40
C ALA A 78 -5.45 10.48 1.55
N ALA A 79 -6.31 11.50 1.70
CA ALA A 79 -7.53 11.59 0.91
C ALA A 79 -7.22 12.01 -0.53
N THR A 80 -6.36 13.01 -0.73
CA THR A 80 -5.91 13.43 -2.06
C THR A 80 -5.09 12.35 -2.74
N ALA A 81 -4.18 11.70 -2.02
CA ALA A 81 -3.35 10.63 -2.57
C ALA A 81 -4.19 9.49 -3.14
N ARG A 82 -5.27 9.10 -2.45
CA ARG A 82 -6.18 8.04 -2.90
C ARG A 82 -6.93 8.34 -4.19
N VAL A 83 -7.16 9.61 -4.53
CA VAL A 83 -7.85 9.99 -5.78
C VAL A 83 -6.94 9.79 -7.00
N GLN A 84 -5.63 9.70 -6.79
CA GLN A 84 -4.62 9.56 -7.84
C GLN A 84 -4.24 8.10 -8.13
N ILE A 85 -4.88 7.13 -7.46
CA ILE A 85 -4.52 5.71 -7.48
C ILE A 85 -5.64 4.90 -8.12
#